data_AF-A0A2G5QJ23-F1
#
_entry.id   AF-A0A2G5QJ23-F1
#
_cell.length_a   1.000
_cell.length_b   1.000
_cell.length_c   1.000
_cell.angle_alpha   90.00
_cell.angle_beta   90.00
_cell.angle_gamma   90.00
#
_symmetry.space_group_name_H-M   'P 1'
#
loop_
_entity.id
_entity.type
_entity.pdbx_description
1 polymer ?
#
loop_
_entity_poly.entity_id
_entity_poly.type
_entity_poly.pdbx_seq_one_letter_code
_entity_poly.pdbx_strand_id
1 'polypeptide(L)'
;MARLPGLVRAIAEHDRRGEKTIAHIARQVRDAGLISSTRRGVGASIMAFSDAATLLMGVCGDSSPQGAVAAVHHLRSLQPLPWDRVDRMKREDLAPSLAFLRDTKGFAGTLEKLIEHAPEVERWHGTYAAKASEQEGLSEAEFSARRVAKKLTSAVKRGTPGYGRLVRIVCYVPGVAAEIHLGNPWLSLGEDDAFHEYYAVPDRAAEDADATLMDCSITIEVGLPTLLALHEAVVRP
;
A
#
# COMPACT_ATOMS: atom_id res chain seq x y z
N MET A 1 -18.42 2.98 11.56
CA MET A 1 -18.04 4.27 10.97
C MET A 1 -17.13 5.06 11.89
N ALA A 2 -15.82 4.78 11.75
CA ALA A 2 -14.78 5.38 12.56
C ALA A 2 -14.73 6.90 12.49
N ARG A 3 -14.19 7.45 13.58
CA ARG A 3 -13.63 8.80 13.65
C ARG A 3 -12.12 8.73 13.36
N LEU A 4 -11.48 9.87 13.09
CA LEU A 4 -10.04 9.95 12.86
C LEU A 4 -9.17 9.21 13.91
N PRO A 5 -9.48 9.25 15.23
CA PRO A 5 -8.75 8.44 16.21
C PRO A 5 -8.78 6.93 15.96
N GLY A 6 -9.87 6.40 15.40
CA GLY A 6 -9.99 4.99 15.04
C GLY A 6 -9.01 4.61 13.92
N LEU A 7 -8.91 5.45 12.87
CA LEU A 7 -7.93 5.26 11.80
C LEU A 7 -6.50 5.36 12.31
N VAL A 8 -6.22 6.32 13.19
CA VAL A 8 -4.90 6.50 13.82
C VAL A 8 -4.51 5.23 14.59
N ARG A 9 -5.42 4.66 15.38
CA ARG A 9 -5.17 3.43 16.14
C ARG A 9 -4.93 2.23 15.22
N ALA A 10 -5.76 2.06 14.19
CA ALA A 10 -5.63 0.97 13.22
C ALA A 10 -4.25 0.96 12.53
N ILE A 11 -3.74 2.13 12.16
CA ILE A 11 -2.39 2.25 11.59
C ILE A 11 -1.32 2.01 12.65
N ALA A 12 -1.46 2.62 13.83
CA ALA A 12 -0.47 2.57 14.90
C ALA A 12 -0.23 1.15 15.44
N GLU A 13 -1.22 0.27 15.36
CA GLU A 13 -1.09 -1.16 15.71
C GLU A 13 -0.03 -1.88 14.87
N HIS A 14 0.23 -1.40 13.66
CA HIS A 14 1.16 -2.01 12.72
C HIS A 14 2.34 -1.10 12.35
N ASP A 15 2.41 0.10 12.93
CA ASP A 15 3.48 1.08 12.68
C ASP A 15 4.38 1.27 13.89
N ARG A 16 5.68 1.01 13.69
CA ARG A 16 6.75 1.12 14.69
C ARG A 16 6.94 2.53 15.29
N ARG A 17 6.43 3.59 14.66
CA ARG A 17 6.51 4.97 15.18
C ARG A 17 5.53 5.25 16.31
N GLY A 18 4.53 4.39 16.50
CA GLY A 18 3.54 4.45 17.58
C GLY A 18 2.46 5.53 17.40
N GLU A 19 1.40 5.41 18.20
CA GLU A 19 0.15 6.18 18.06
C GLU A 19 0.34 7.70 18.10
N LYS A 20 1.23 8.21 18.96
CA LYS A 20 1.49 9.65 19.09
C LYS A 20 2.01 10.26 17.78
N THR A 21 2.91 9.57 17.09
CA THR A 21 3.49 10.03 15.83
C THR A 21 2.44 10.03 14.73
N ILE A 22 1.67 8.93 14.62
CA ILE A 22 0.58 8.80 13.66
C ILE A 22 -0.51 9.84 13.91
N ALA A 23 -0.85 10.12 15.18
CA ALA A 23 -1.80 11.17 15.55
C ALA A 23 -1.29 12.57 15.14
N HIS A 24 0.02 12.82 15.23
CA HIS A 24 0.61 14.08 14.80
C HIS A 24 0.52 14.25 13.28
N ILE A 25 0.85 13.20 12.52
CA ILE A 25 0.69 13.15 11.05
C ILE A 25 -0.79 13.39 10.68
N ALA A 26 -1.70 12.64 11.31
CA ALA A 26 -3.14 12.77 11.06
C ALA A 26 -3.67 14.19 11.31
N ARG A 27 -3.15 14.87 12.35
CA ARG A 27 -3.48 16.27 12.61
C ARG A 27 -2.99 17.17 11.47
N GLN A 28 -1.74 17.05 11.04
CA GLN A 28 -1.19 17.86 9.94
C GLN A 28 -2.01 17.70 8.65
N VAL A 29 -2.28 16.46 8.26
CA VAL A 29 -3.05 16.14 7.04
C VAL A 29 -4.50 16.65 7.13
N ARG A 30 -5.14 16.51 8.31
CA ARG A 30 -6.50 17.03 8.53
C ARG A 30 -6.52 18.57 8.53
N ASP A 31 -5.59 19.21 9.22
CA ASP A 31 -5.54 20.68 9.34
C ASP A 31 -5.21 21.33 7.97
N ALA A 32 -4.55 20.59 7.06
CA ALA A 32 -4.41 20.94 5.64
C ALA A 32 -5.68 20.71 4.79
N GLY A 33 -6.78 20.25 5.38
CA GLY A 33 -8.05 20.01 4.69
C GLY A 33 -8.06 18.76 3.80
N LEU A 34 -7.07 17.88 3.91
CA LEU A 34 -6.96 16.69 3.05
C LEU A 34 -7.78 15.50 3.55
N ILE A 35 -8.13 15.49 4.84
CA ILE A 35 -9.06 14.56 5.49
C ILE A 35 -10.30 15.34 5.90
N SER A 36 -11.47 14.75 5.63
CA SER A 36 -12.77 15.35 5.91
C SER A 36 -12.91 15.78 7.37
N SER A 37 -13.29 17.04 7.61
CA SER A 37 -13.52 17.56 8.97
C SER A 37 -14.81 18.38 9.03
N THR A 38 -15.72 18.02 9.95
CA THR A 38 -16.95 18.77 10.23
C THR A 38 -16.86 19.43 11.60
N ARG A 39 -16.78 18.65 12.70
CA ARG A 39 -16.63 19.13 14.09
C ARG A 39 -15.73 18.21 14.94
N ARG A 40 -15.51 18.55 16.22
CA ARG A 40 -14.86 17.67 17.22
C ARG A 40 -15.91 16.96 18.07
N GLY A 41 -15.55 15.82 18.69
CA GLY A 41 -16.41 15.08 19.63
C GLY A 41 -17.52 14.29 18.95
N VAL A 42 -18.70 14.20 19.58
CA VAL A 42 -19.86 13.43 19.09
C VAL A 42 -20.26 13.82 17.66
N GLY A 43 -20.04 15.08 17.28
CA GLY A 43 -20.31 15.61 15.94
C GLY A 43 -19.16 15.49 14.94
N ALA A 44 -18.11 14.72 15.21
CA ALA A 44 -17.00 14.57 14.27
C ALA A 44 -17.43 14.00 12.91
N SER A 45 -16.58 14.11 11.89
CA SER A 45 -16.82 13.47 10.61
C SER A 45 -16.74 11.96 10.75
N ILE A 46 -17.64 11.26 10.06
CA ILE A 46 -17.46 9.85 9.77
C ILE A 46 -16.36 9.78 8.72
N MET A 47 -15.36 8.93 8.93
CA MET A 47 -14.28 8.75 7.97
C MET A 47 -14.73 7.82 6.84
N ALA A 48 -14.41 8.20 5.60
CA ALA A 48 -14.55 7.38 4.42
C ALA A 48 -13.27 6.58 4.13
N PHE A 49 -13.32 5.64 3.19
CA PHE A 49 -12.13 4.92 2.71
C PHE A 49 -11.11 5.88 2.07
N SER A 50 -11.56 6.95 1.42
CA SER A 50 -10.70 8.01 0.90
C SER A 50 -9.92 8.75 2.00
N ASP A 51 -10.52 8.98 3.18
CA ASP A 51 -9.84 9.55 4.34
C ASP A 51 -8.76 8.59 4.87
N ALA A 52 -9.06 7.28 4.92
CA ALA A 52 -8.14 6.24 5.33
C ALA A 52 -6.93 6.12 4.38
N ALA A 53 -7.17 6.09 3.06
CA ALA A 53 -6.12 6.09 2.05
C ALA A 53 -5.25 7.36 2.14
N THR A 54 -5.87 8.50 2.40
CA THR A 54 -5.16 9.77 2.58
C THR A 54 -4.26 9.77 3.80
N LEU A 55 -4.76 9.30 4.93
CA LEU A 55 -3.95 9.16 6.13
C LEU A 55 -2.79 8.20 5.90
N LEU A 56 -3.05 7.06 5.26
CA LEU A 56 -2.03 6.08 4.92
C LEU A 56 -0.95 6.68 4.01
N MET A 57 -1.31 7.45 2.98
CA MET A 57 -0.34 8.19 2.15
C MET A 57 0.52 9.15 2.96
N GLY A 58 -0.06 9.90 3.91
CA GLY A 58 0.71 10.82 4.76
C GLY A 58 1.63 10.10 5.75
N VAL A 59 1.20 8.96 6.26
CA VAL A 59 1.99 8.10 7.14
C VAL A 59 3.14 7.45 6.38
N CYS A 60 2.87 6.97 5.17
CA CYS A 60 3.82 6.24 4.37
C CYS A 60 4.80 7.19 3.67
N GLY A 61 4.32 8.23 3.02
CA GLY A 61 5.13 9.04 2.10
C GLY A 61 6.19 9.92 2.75
N ASP A 62 6.18 10.08 4.08
CA ASP A 62 7.29 10.73 4.78
C ASP A 62 7.54 10.09 6.17
N SER A 63 8.80 10.09 6.58
CA SER A 63 9.21 9.62 7.91
C SER A 63 8.91 10.66 9.01
N SER A 64 8.75 11.91 8.62
CA SER A 64 8.51 13.08 9.46
C SER A 64 7.06 13.60 9.33
N PRO A 65 6.44 14.05 10.43
CA PRO A 65 5.13 14.70 10.37
C PRO A 65 5.08 15.97 9.51
N GLN A 66 6.22 16.66 9.35
CA GLN A 66 6.34 17.89 8.57
C GLN A 66 6.19 17.65 7.06
N GLY A 67 6.71 16.52 6.56
CA GLY A 67 6.63 16.16 5.14
C GLY A 67 5.31 15.49 4.74
N ALA A 68 4.50 15.05 5.72
CA ALA A 68 3.29 14.25 5.46
C ALA A 68 2.28 14.91 4.49
N VAL A 69 2.10 16.23 4.56
CA VAL A 69 1.18 16.96 3.67
C VAL A 69 1.70 16.96 2.23
N ALA A 70 2.98 17.27 2.03
CA ALA A 70 3.62 17.25 0.72
C ALA A 70 3.61 15.84 0.11
N ALA A 71 3.88 14.83 0.94
CA ALA A 71 3.77 13.43 0.58
C ALA A 71 2.38 13.05 0.06
N VAL A 72 1.30 13.45 0.75
CA VAL A 72 -0.07 13.19 0.29
C VAL A 72 -0.34 13.83 -1.07
N HIS A 73 0.01 15.11 -1.26
CA HIS A 73 -0.18 15.78 -2.54
C HIS A 73 0.58 15.08 -3.67
N HIS A 74 1.83 14.71 -3.40
CA HIS A 74 2.66 14.03 -4.37
C HIS A 74 2.06 12.67 -4.77
N LEU A 75 1.78 11.80 -3.79
CA LEU A 75 1.23 10.47 -4.05
C LEU A 75 -0.15 10.50 -4.74
N ARG A 76 -1.00 11.50 -4.43
CA ARG A 76 -2.28 11.70 -5.11
C ARG A 76 -2.13 12.08 -6.59
N SER A 77 -1.03 12.74 -6.96
CA SER A 77 -0.79 13.16 -8.34
C SER A 77 -0.38 12.01 -9.26
N LEU A 78 0.09 10.89 -8.70
CA LEU A 78 0.63 9.78 -9.47
C LEU A 78 -0.45 9.06 -10.28
N GLN A 79 -0.19 8.91 -11.58
CA GLN A 79 -1.02 8.21 -12.54
C GLN A 79 -0.32 6.95 -13.03
N PRO A 80 -1.09 5.90 -13.36
CA PRO A 80 -0.52 4.67 -13.90
C PRO A 80 0.17 4.95 -15.24
N LEU A 81 1.31 4.29 -15.48
CA LEU A 81 2.07 4.46 -16.71
C LEU A 81 1.32 3.84 -17.91
N PRO A 82 1.09 4.59 -19.00
CA PRO A 82 0.20 4.14 -20.08
C PRO A 82 0.82 3.11 -21.04
N TRP A 83 2.14 2.92 -21.03
CA TRP A 83 2.86 2.01 -21.95
C TRP A 83 3.11 0.62 -21.38
N ASP A 84 2.70 0.36 -20.14
CA ASP A 84 2.83 -0.97 -19.57
C ASP A 84 1.77 -1.90 -20.20
N ARG A 85 2.08 -2.37 -21.41
CA ARG A 85 1.24 -3.31 -22.17
C ARG A 85 1.07 -4.63 -21.43
N VAL A 86 2.01 -4.98 -20.55
CA VAL A 86 1.96 -6.17 -19.70
C VAL A 86 0.87 -5.97 -18.64
N ASP A 87 0.72 -4.76 -18.09
CA ASP A 87 -0.28 -4.46 -17.06
C ASP A 87 -1.73 -4.48 -17.55
N ARG A 88 -2.01 -4.13 -18.82
CA ARG A 88 -3.38 -4.24 -19.36
C ARG A 88 -3.85 -5.69 -19.45
N MET A 89 -2.99 -6.59 -19.91
CA MET A 89 -3.31 -8.03 -19.96
C MET A 89 -3.43 -8.61 -18.54
N LYS A 90 -2.51 -8.25 -17.63
CA LYS A 90 -2.59 -8.64 -16.21
C LYS A 90 -3.89 -8.18 -15.55
N ARG A 91 -4.38 -6.97 -15.87
CA ARG A 91 -5.67 -6.45 -15.38
C ARG A 91 -6.84 -7.33 -15.83
N GLU A 92 -6.86 -7.77 -17.09
CA GLU A 92 -7.91 -8.65 -17.61
C GLU A 92 -7.88 -10.05 -16.95
N ASP A 93 -6.69 -10.54 -16.64
CA ASP A 93 -6.45 -11.84 -15.99
C ASP A 93 -6.59 -11.83 -14.46
N LEU A 94 -6.90 -10.67 -13.85
CA LEU A 94 -7.12 -10.58 -12.41
C LEU A 94 -8.22 -11.54 -11.96
N ALA A 95 -7.91 -12.27 -10.88
CA ALA A 95 -8.86 -13.12 -10.18
C ALA A 95 -10.15 -12.35 -9.85
N PRO A 96 -11.33 -13.00 -9.84
CA PRO A 96 -12.60 -12.32 -9.57
C PRO A 96 -12.62 -11.52 -8.26
N SER A 97 -11.90 -11.97 -7.23
CA SER A 97 -11.73 -11.27 -5.96
C SER A 97 -10.99 -9.93 -6.07
N LEU A 98 -10.19 -9.73 -7.13
CA LEU A 98 -9.45 -8.51 -7.43
C LEU A 98 -10.06 -7.72 -8.60
N ALA A 99 -11.28 -8.06 -9.03
CA ALA A 99 -11.92 -7.42 -10.18
C ALA A 99 -12.07 -5.89 -10.02
N PHE A 100 -12.09 -5.38 -8.79
CA PHE A 100 -12.15 -3.95 -8.48
C PHE A 100 -10.90 -3.16 -8.95
N LEU A 101 -9.79 -3.85 -9.24
CA LEU A 101 -8.55 -3.26 -9.77
C LEU A 101 -8.50 -3.26 -11.30
N ARG A 102 -9.48 -3.85 -12.00
CA ARG A 102 -9.49 -3.91 -13.48
C ARG A 102 -9.54 -2.54 -14.11
N ASP A 103 -10.33 -1.63 -13.53
CA ASP A 103 -10.41 -0.25 -13.95
C ASP A 103 -9.13 0.49 -13.60
N THR A 104 -8.59 1.25 -14.54
CA THR A 104 -7.40 2.07 -14.32
C THR A 104 -7.74 3.23 -13.39
N LYS A 105 -6.94 3.42 -12.33
CA LYS A 105 -7.12 4.45 -11.30
C LYS A 105 -5.77 5.08 -11.00
N GLY A 106 -5.77 6.34 -10.58
CA GLY A 106 -4.57 6.95 -9.98
C GLY A 106 -4.21 6.26 -8.67
N PHE A 107 -2.97 6.43 -8.20
CA PHE A 107 -2.43 5.73 -7.04
C PHE A 107 -3.33 5.83 -5.79
N ALA A 108 -3.84 7.04 -5.50
CA ALA A 108 -4.75 7.26 -4.38
C ALA A 108 -6.07 6.47 -4.50
N GLY A 109 -6.63 6.39 -5.70
CA GLY A 109 -7.86 5.64 -5.96
C GLY A 109 -7.63 4.14 -5.87
N THR A 110 -6.47 3.64 -6.30
CA THR A 110 -6.09 2.24 -6.10
C THR A 110 -5.95 1.92 -4.61
N LEU A 111 -5.28 2.78 -3.83
CA LEU A 111 -5.11 2.59 -2.40
C LEU A 111 -6.45 2.58 -1.65
N GLU A 112 -7.35 3.50 -2.00
CA GLU A 112 -8.71 3.52 -1.47
C GLU A 112 -9.43 2.19 -1.71
N LYS A 113 -9.36 1.67 -2.94
CA LYS A 113 -9.99 0.40 -3.29
C LYS A 113 -9.34 -0.80 -2.61
N LEU A 114 -8.04 -0.79 -2.39
CA LEU A 114 -7.36 -1.84 -1.60
C LEU A 114 -7.81 -1.87 -0.14
N ILE A 115 -8.10 -0.71 0.46
CA ILE A 115 -8.65 -0.65 1.82
C ILE A 115 -10.13 -1.06 1.80
N GLU A 116 -10.92 -0.54 0.86
CA GLU A 116 -12.34 -0.89 0.73
C GLU A 116 -12.54 -2.40 0.55
N HIS A 117 -11.69 -3.06 -0.23
CA HIS A 117 -11.76 -4.48 -0.54
C HIS A 117 -10.71 -5.33 0.20
N ALA A 118 -10.21 -4.87 1.35
CA ALA A 118 -9.21 -5.61 2.12
C ALA A 118 -9.62 -7.07 2.44
N PRO A 119 -10.89 -7.38 2.80
CA PRO A 119 -11.33 -8.76 3.00
C PRO A 119 -11.28 -9.62 1.74
N GLU A 120 -11.53 -9.06 0.55
CA GLU A 120 -11.35 -9.78 -0.72
C GLU A 120 -9.87 -10.09 -0.98
N VAL A 121 -8.99 -9.12 -0.72
CA VAL A 121 -7.53 -9.28 -0.85
C VAL A 121 -7.03 -10.36 0.12
N GLU A 122 -7.57 -10.43 1.33
CA GLU A 122 -7.25 -11.48 2.31
C GLU A 122 -7.70 -12.88 1.85
N ARG A 123 -8.93 -13.01 1.33
CA ARG A 123 -9.42 -14.30 0.81
C ARG A 123 -8.59 -14.79 -0.37
N TRP A 124 -8.25 -13.88 -1.29
CA TRP A 124 -7.34 -14.16 -2.39
C TRP A 124 -5.97 -14.60 -1.88
N HIS A 125 -5.41 -13.87 -0.91
CA HIS A 125 -4.14 -14.19 -0.26
C HIS A 125 -4.14 -15.60 0.33
N GLY A 126 -5.17 -15.98 1.09
CA GLY A 126 -5.26 -17.31 1.70
C GLY A 126 -5.27 -18.42 0.63
N THR A 127 -6.03 -18.22 -0.45
CA THR A 127 -6.09 -19.17 -1.57
C THR A 127 -4.74 -19.29 -2.27
N TYR A 128 -4.06 -18.16 -2.47
CA TYR A 128 -2.77 -18.09 -3.12
C TYR A 128 -1.65 -18.73 -2.26
N ALA A 129 -1.62 -18.42 -0.97
CA ALA A 129 -0.65 -18.96 -0.02
C ALA A 129 -0.78 -20.49 0.12
N ALA A 130 -2.02 -21.00 0.18
CA ALA A 130 -2.26 -22.45 0.23
C ALA A 130 -1.70 -23.18 -1.00
N LYS A 131 -1.94 -22.64 -2.21
CA LYS A 131 -1.40 -23.20 -3.46
C LYS A 131 0.13 -23.19 -3.50
N ALA A 132 0.75 -22.09 -3.07
CA ALA A 132 2.21 -21.98 -3.03
C ALA A 132 2.85 -22.94 -2.01
N SER A 133 2.21 -23.11 -0.84
CA SER A 133 2.61 -24.04 0.21
C SER A 133 2.58 -25.49 -0.27
N GLU A 134 1.52 -25.86 -0.99
CA GLU A 134 1.33 -27.20 -1.58
C GLU A 134 2.39 -27.52 -2.64
N GLN A 135 2.71 -26.55 -3.52
CA GLN A 135 3.73 -26.70 -4.56
C GLN A 135 5.15 -26.90 -4.00
N GLU A 136 5.47 -26.28 -2.87
CA GLU A 136 6.79 -26.41 -2.22
C GLU A 136 6.86 -27.51 -1.15
N GLY A 137 5.74 -28.14 -0.80
CA GLY A 137 5.65 -29.16 0.25
C GLY A 137 5.99 -28.64 1.65
N LEU A 138 5.76 -27.35 1.90
CA LEU A 138 6.04 -26.67 3.18
C LEU A 138 4.73 -26.35 3.89
N SER A 139 4.76 -26.14 5.20
CA SER A 139 3.65 -25.46 5.88
C SER A 139 3.68 -23.94 5.59
N GLU A 140 2.55 -23.25 5.71
CA GLU A 140 2.44 -21.80 5.47
C GLU A 140 3.43 -21.01 6.35
N ALA A 141 3.60 -21.43 7.60
CA ALA A 141 4.54 -20.82 8.55
C ALA A 141 6.01 -21.07 8.16
N GLU A 142 6.35 -22.28 7.71
CA GLU A 142 7.71 -22.61 7.25
C GLU A 142 8.05 -21.95 5.93
N PHE A 143 7.08 -21.89 5.01
CA PHE A 143 7.18 -21.16 3.76
C PHE A 143 7.46 -19.67 4.04
N SER A 144 6.67 -19.07 4.94
CA SER A 144 6.85 -17.68 5.38
C SER A 144 8.21 -17.46 6.06
N ALA A 145 8.62 -18.35 6.97
CA ALA A 145 9.89 -18.23 7.71
C ALA A 145 11.12 -18.42 6.80
N ARG A 146 11.10 -19.39 5.87
CA ARG A 146 12.17 -19.62 4.90
C ARG A 146 12.32 -18.44 3.94
N ARG A 147 11.22 -17.80 3.54
CA ARG A 147 11.24 -16.59 2.71
C ARG A 147 11.87 -15.41 3.45
N VAL A 148 11.51 -15.17 4.71
CA VAL A 148 12.13 -14.14 5.55
C VAL A 148 13.64 -14.42 5.72
N ALA A 149 14.02 -15.67 5.95
CA ALA A 149 15.42 -16.07 6.12
C ALA A 149 16.26 -15.93 4.83
N LYS A 150 15.75 -16.37 3.67
CA LYS A 150 16.42 -16.27 2.35
C LYS A 150 16.56 -14.82 1.89
N LYS A 151 15.61 -13.96 2.27
CA LYS A 151 15.68 -12.52 2.04
C LYS A 151 16.59 -11.80 3.01
N LEU A 152 16.69 -12.21 4.27
CA LEU A 152 17.70 -11.66 5.18
C LEU A 152 19.10 -11.90 4.63
N THR A 153 19.35 -13.06 4.01
CA THR A 153 20.64 -13.37 3.37
C THR A 153 20.93 -12.54 2.12
N SER A 154 19.92 -12.16 1.32
CA SER A 154 20.09 -11.22 0.19
C SER A 154 20.03 -9.73 0.59
N ALA A 155 19.38 -9.42 1.71
CA ALA A 155 19.18 -8.06 2.24
C ALA A 155 20.21 -7.65 3.31
N VAL A 156 21.22 -8.49 3.65
CA VAL A 156 22.36 -8.10 4.51
C VAL A 156 23.11 -6.86 3.99
N LYS A 157 22.87 -6.40 2.75
CA LYS A 157 23.39 -5.09 2.31
C LYS A 157 22.57 -3.87 2.73
N ARG A 158 21.24 -3.94 2.94
CA ARG A 158 20.42 -2.81 3.43
C ARG A 158 19.18 -3.35 4.14
N GLY A 159 19.19 -3.29 5.47
CA GLY A 159 18.11 -3.76 6.32
C GLY A 159 16.87 -2.89 6.24
N THR A 160 15.71 -3.52 6.05
CA THR A 160 14.40 -2.90 6.33
C THR A 160 13.43 -3.98 6.83
N PRO A 161 12.68 -3.79 7.92
CA PRO A 161 11.70 -4.78 8.39
C PRO A 161 10.35 -4.63 7.67
N GLY A 162 9.76 -5.74 7.20
CA GLY A 162 8.40 -5.80 6.62
C GLY A 162 8.11 -6.96 5.64
N TYR A 163 9.15 -7.67 5.19
CA TYR A 163 9.17 -8.55 4.01
C TYR A 163 8.37 -9.87 4.02
N GLY A 164 7.44 -10.07 4.95
CA GLY A 164 6.61 -11.28 5.06
C GLY A 164 5.15 -11.12 4.64
N ARG A 165 4.78 -10.06 3.90
CA ARG A 165 3.37 -9.72 3.61
C ARG A 165 3.09 -9.64 2.10
N LEU A 166 1.98 -10.21 1.62
CA LEU A 166 1.66 -10.29 0.17
C LEU A 166 1.22 -8.97 -0.47
N VAL A 167 0.90 -7.95 0.32
CA VAL A 167 0.67 -6.60 -0.21
C VAL A 167 1.91 -5.78 0.09
N ARG A 168 2.54 -5.28 -0.96
CA ARG A 168 3.66 -4.36 -0.86
C ARG A 168 3.31 -3.12 -1.66
N ILE A 169 3.18 -2.00 -0.96
CA ILE A 169 2.89 -0.69 -1.55
C ILE A 169 4.19 0.10 -1.51
N VAL A 170 5.01 -0.06 -2.56
CA VAL A 170 6.32 0.56 -2.64
C VAL A 170 6.17 1.96 -3.21
N CYS A 171 6.30 3.00 -2.38
CA CYS A 171 6.41 4.37 -2.90
C CYS A 171 7.87 4.76 -3.01
N TYR A 172 8.27 5.48 -4.06
CA TYR A 172 9.65 5.97 -4.20
C TYR A 172 9.75 7.43 -3.74
N VAL A 173 10.75 7.76 -2.90
CA VAL A 173 11.01 9.13 -2.44
C VAL A 173 12.46 9.52 -2.73
N PRO A 174 12.67 10.28 -3.82
CA PRO A 174 12.24 11.66 -3.92
C PRO A 174 11.29 11.86 -5.11
N GLY A 175 10.12 11.22 -5.02
CA GLY A 175 8.90 11.68 -5.66
C GLY A 175 8.87 11.56 -7.17
N VAL A 176 9.27 10.40 -7.70
CA VAL A 176 9.23 10.17 -9.16
C VAL A 176 8.22 9.08 -9.53
N ALA A 177 8.04 8.10 -8.67
CA ALA A 177 7.18 6.96 -8.95
C ALA A 177 6.60 6.32 -7.68
N ALA A 178 5.58 5.49 -7.86
CA ALA A 178 5.13 4.51 -6.88
C ALA A 178 4.77 3.20 -7.59
N GLU A 179 4.66 2.14 -6.82
CA GLU A 179 4.42 0.80 -7.30
C GLU A 179 3.53 0.07 -6.30
N ILE A 180 2.48 -0.57 -6.82
CA ILE A 180 1.64 -1.48 -6.04
C ILE A 180 1.92 -2.89 -6.52
N HIS A 181 2.31 -3.75 -5.59
CA HIS A 181 2.55 -5.16 -5.83
C HIS A 181 1.62 -6.00 -4.95
N LEU A 182 0.81 -6.86 -5.58
CA LEU A 182 0.01 -7.87 -4.91
C LEU A 182 0.52 -9.24 -5.38
N GLY A 183 1.10 -10.00 -4.46
CA GLY A 183 1.67 -11.31 -4.75
C GLY A 183 3.04 -11.51 -4.11
N ASN A 184 3.63 -12.68 -4.33
CA ASN A 184 4.87 -13.05 -3.67
C ASN A 184 6.05 -12.21 -4.16
N PRO A 185 6.96 -11.76 -3.29
CA PRO A 185 8.18 -11.14 -3.75
C PRO A 185 9.24 -12.18 -4.17
N TRP A 186 9.63 -12.11 -5.45
CA TRP A 186 10.99 -12.29 -5.98
C TRP A 186 11.77 -13.48 -5.45
N LEU A 187 11.31 -14.70 -5.75
CA LEU A 187 12.20 -15.86 -5.65
C LEU A 187 11.87 -17.02 -6.61
N SER A 188 10.73 -16.95 -7.30
CA SER A 188 10.35 -17.97 -8.30
C SER A 188 9.14 -17.61 -9.18
N LEU A 189 8.54 -16.44 -9.04
CA LEU A 189 7.48 -16.00 -9.96
C LEU A 189 8.11 -15.22 -11.09
N GLY A 190 7.70 -15.50 -12.32
CA GLY A 190 7.82 -14.50 -13.37
C GLY A 190 7.05 -13.25 -12.94
N GLU A 191 7.40 -12.09 -13.46
CA GLU A 191 6.66 -10.84 -13.26
C GLU A 191 5.16 -10.97 -13.63
N ASP A 192 4.80 -12.05 -14.32
CA ASP A 192 3.48 -12.39 -14.85
C ASP A 192 2.46 -12.85 -13.79
N ASP A 193 2.88 -13.31 -12.60
CA ASP A 193 1.98 -13.94 -11.62
C ASP A 193 1.46 -13.01 -10.50
N ALA A 194 1.87 -11.74 -10.52
CA ALA A 194 1.50 -10.74 -9.51
C ALA A 194 0.78 -9.56 -10.17
N PHE A 195 -0.19 -8.97 -9.47
CA PHE A 195 -0.63 -7.64 -9.86
C PHE A 195 0.51 -6.69 -9.54
N HIS A 196 0.97 -6.01 -10.58
CA HIS A 196 2.05 -5.06 -10.55
C HIS A 196 1.55 -3.84 -11.30
N GLU A 197 1.67 -2.66 -10.72
CA GLU A 197 1.36 -1.43 -11.45
C GLU A 197 2.29 -0.32 -11.03
N TYR A 198 2.88 0.32 -12.03
CA TYR A 198 3.75 1.47 -11.88
C TYR A 198 2.98 2.77 -12.06
N TYR A 199 3.26 3.72 -11.17
CA TYR A 199 2.68 5.05 -11.17
C TYR A 199 3.78 6.11 -11.24
N ALA A 200 3.57 7.17 -12.01
CA ALA A 200 4.49 8.30 -12.11
C ALA A 200 3.72 9.63 -12.24
N VAL A 201 4.45 10.75 -12.18
CA VAL A 201 3.90 12.07 -12.49
C VAL A 201 3.52 12.12 -13.99
N PRO A 202 2.36 12.67 -14.39
CA PRO A 202 1.88 12.65 -15.77
C PRO A 202 2.90 13.13 -16.82
N ASP A 203 3.64 14.21 -16.53
CA ASP A 203 4.62 14.77 -17.47
C ASP A 203 5.85 13.87 -17.66
N ARG A 204 6.23 13.09 -16.63
CA ARG A 204 7.34 12.13 -16.70
C ARG A 204 6.94 10.77 -17.26
N ALA A 205 5.64 10.45 -17.28
CA ALA A 205 5.17 9.26 -17.93
C ALA A 205 5.52 9.26 -19.42
N ALA A 206 5.64 10.43 -20.06
CA ALA A 206 5.90 10.57 -21.49
C ALA A 206 7.38 10.52 -21.92
N GLU A 207 8.33 10.79 -21.00
CA GLU A 207 9.70 11.15 -21.41
C GLU A 207 10.77 10.06 -21.18
N ASP A 208 10.56 9.08 -20.29
CA ASP A 208 11.62 8.10 -19.97
C ASP A 208 11.08 6.68 -19.77
N ALA A 209 11.20 5.84 -20.82
CA ALA A 209 11.04 4.39 -20.73
C ALA A 209 12.33 3.68 -20.26
N ASP A 210 13.45 4.40 -20.15
CA ASP A 210 14.80 3.81 -20.01
C ASP A 210 15.58 4.32 -18.78
N ALA A 211 15.00 5.23 -18.00
CA ALA A 211 15.66 5.75 -16.82
C ALA A 211 15.39 4.84 -15.63
N THR A 212 16.37 3.99 -15.32
CA THR A 212 16.71 3.59 -13.95
C THR A 212 16.78 4.81 -13.05
N LEU A 213 15.64 5.29 -12.56
CA LEU A 213 15.51 6.29 -11.50
C LEU A 213 15.80 5.62 -10.15
N MET A 214 16.97 4.97 -10.10
CA MET A 214 17.62 4.45 -8.92
C MET A 214 18.39 5.62 -8.31
N ASP A 215 17.81 6.27 -7.30
CA ASP A 215 18.52 6.63 -6.07
C ASP A 215 17.66 7.58 -5.23
N CYS A 216 16.85 6.96 -4.37
CA CYS A 216 16.55 7.28 -2.97
C CYS A 216 15.26 6.50 -2.69
N SER A 217 15.42 5.30 -2.13
CA SER A 217 14.36 4.31 -2.01
C SER A 217 13.87 4.25 -0.57
N ILE A 218 12.85 5.04 -0.24
CA ILE A 218 12.06 4.76 0.97
C ILE A 218 11.03 3.69 0.61
N THR A 219 11.42 2.41 0.70
CA THR A 219 10.43 1.34 0.62
C THR A 219 9.48 1.47 1.80
N ILE A 220 8.22 1.84 1.52
CA ILE A 220 7.14 1.69 2.48
C ILE A 220 6.50 0.34 2.23
N GLU A 221 6.17 -0.39 3.28
CA GLU A 221 5.52 -1.69 3.17
C GLU A 221 4.24 -1.63 3.99
N VAL A 222 3.10 -1.49 3.30
CA VAL A 222 1.80 -1.58 3.93
C VAL A 222 1.34 -3.03 3.85
N GLY A 223 1.24 -3.66 5.01
CA GLY A 223 0.77 -5.03 5.11
C GLY A 223 -0.73 -5.17 4.97
N LEU A 224 -1.18 -6.37 4.55
CA LEU A 224 -2.59 -6.75 4.59
C LEU A 224 -3.25 -6.52 5.97
N PRO A 225 -2.61 -6.80 7.12
CA PRO A 225 -3.20 -6.47 8.43
C PRO A 225 -3.55 -4.99 8.59
N THR A 226 -2.71 -4.09 8.06
CA THR A 226 -2.98 -2.65 8.08
C THR A 226 -4.17 -2.27 7.21
N LEU A 227 -4.31 -2.88 6.02
CA LEU A 227 -5.48 -2.66 5.16
C LEU A 227 -6.76 -3.17 5.82
N LEU A 228 -6.71 -4.35 6.45
CA LEU A 228 -7.84 -4.92 7.19
C LEU A 228 -8.21 -4.05 8.40
N ALA A 229 -7.25 -3.62 9.20
CA ALA A 229 -7.51 -2.74 10.35
C ALA A 229 -8.14 -1.40 9.91
N LEU A 230 -7.67 -0.83 8.80
CA LEU A 230 -8.28 0.37 8.22
C LEU A 230 -9.69 0.11 7.70
N HIS A 231 -9.90 -1.01 7.01
CA HIS A 231 -11.23 -1.43 6.55
C HIS A 231 -12.20 -1.56 7.72
N GLU A 232 -11.80 -2.31 8.75
CA GLU A 232 -12.60 -2.54 9.94
C GLU A 232 -12.91 -1.24 10.67
N ALA A 233 -11.96 -0.32 10.80
CA ALA A 233 -12.20 0.98 11.38
C ALA A 233 -13.26 1.76 10.59
N VAL A 234 -13.18 1.80 9.26
CA VAL A 234 -14.17 2.53 8.44
C VAL A 234 -15.57 1.89 8.58
N VAL A 235 -15.67 0.56 8.50
CA VAL A 235 -16.96 -0.16 8.50
C VAL A 235 -17.57 -0.24 9.91
N ARG A 236 -16.82 -0.68 10.92
CA ARG A 236 -17.31 -0.91 12.29
C ARG A 236 -17.10 0.34 13.16
N PRO A 237 -18.16 0.97 13.70
CA PRO A 237 -18.04 2.19 14.52
C PRO A 237 -17.41 1.94 15.89
#